data_AF-A0A9N8E1Z3-F1
#
_entry.id   AF-A0A9N8E1Z3-F1
#
_cell.length_a   1.000
_cell.length_b   1.000
_cell.length_c   1.000
_cell.angle_alpha   90.00
_cell.angle_beta   90.00
_cell.angle_gamma   90.00
#
_symmetry.space_group_name_H-M   'P 1'
#
loop_
_entity.id
_entity.type
_entity.pdbx_description
1 polymer ?
#
loop_
_entity_poly.entity_id
_entity_poly.type
_entity_poly.pdbx_seq_one_letter_code
_entity_poly.pdbx_strand_id
1 'polypeptide(L)'
;MGNTPIQIGLKIDKQTYQHGETMTGTVYVSVSSVTPAIQSYQGIRLAFGGSENTEIRIRESHGSGSDRHTSIRTERESTSLLHVEVPLTSFASPLRVAKYEFPFEWKLPDTPLPSSFRHRNAGVDGKGFCEIRYSLSAFLVPQEQQMGFFGPRRNSNTCASQTIQFVGAPTREIPEPLHLAEERTHMNGLCCCWKQGHVSLGWEADSIVLTPEAPCQIQIWGSNASAIPVHGLRVQLIQSVQWQAGQEFHRRRSWGENSSLVDFNVDVSHLPQWDHVTHKGHGSSYSAVNNQHGAQPVSTSFQVPPDVLDSYQGLNCKVEHKLIVSAVTRFMATTPAVSYSVHLQRSGTTSSSPASMPVAMAWMEESEFQDVALPTDWSPDETVPVIHLTEINALEDEAGDNASKVTMATAEAVMVEPVGAAAATTSFGRSDNPLDGEDPLAFARPADDLAPSAPMEDEFLMDDAAADLQQVLGMLRQIDPNDLTSHRRIEHQIRNLPVSQRVLQTLSPPQYRYLCEAGTNQTLSRIAFLLATELNKRSRPGFRGEYLVALMQLPLAKDGSISLIGSLTDQICDLPQSHLFVEQSLEPQDAQWFRQRVNAILPAVSAAQGMSKSLF
;
A
#
# COMPACT_ATOMS: atom_id res chain seq x y z
N MET A 1 -4.68 30.04 25.48
CA MET A 1 -3.58 29.58 24.61
C MET A 1 -2.30 30.18 25.17
N GLY A 2 -1.25 29.40 25.41
CA GLY A 2 0.04 29.97 25.81
C GLY A 2 0.55 30.91 24.72
N ASN A 3 1.14 32.04 25.08
CA ASN A 3 1.75 32.97 24.11
C ASN A 3 2.97 32.29 23.48
N THR A 4 2.75 31.48 22.44
CA THR A 4 3.82 30.88 21.67
C THR A 4 4.51 31.99 20.87
N PRO A 5 5.85 32.09 20.92
CA PRO A 5 6.58 33.22 20.37
C PRO A 5 6.50 33.29 18.83
N ILE A 6 6.22 32.14 18.20
CA ILE A 6 5.96 31.99 16.77
C ILE A 6 4.84 30.97 16.56
N GLN A 7 4.02 31.18 15.55
CA GLN A 7 2.99 30.27 15.09
C GLN A 7 2.98 30.23 13.56
N ILE A 8 2.88 29.04 12.98
CA ILE A 8 2.71 28.84 11.54
C ILE A 8 1.32 28.27 11.26
N GLY A 9 0.69 28.71 10.18
CA GLY A 9 -0.57 28.20 9.65
C GLY A 9 -0.42 27.90 8.16
N LEU A 10 -1.27 27.02 7.64
CA LEU A 10 -1.32 26.65 6.23
C LEU A 10 -2.78 26.59 5.82
N LYS A 11 -3.10 27.20 4.68
CA LYS A 11 -4.41 27.10 4.05
C LYS A 11 -4.25 26.85 2.57
N ILE A 12 -4.89 25.80 2.07
CA ILE A 12 -5.03 25.51 0.64
C ILE A 12 -6.41 25.95 0.14
N ASP A 13 -6.49 26.32 -1.13
CA ASP A 13 -7.74 26.86 -1.71
C ASP A 13 -8.78 25.78 -2.02
N LYS A 14 -8.31 24.57 -2.34
CA LYS A 14 -9.11 23.38 -2.67
C LYS A 14 -8.70 22.21 -1.78
N GLN A 15 -9.65 21.34 -1.41
CA GLN A 15 -9.35 20.15 -0.59
C GLN A 15 -9.04 18.89 -1.40
N THR A 16 -9.50 18.83 -2.65
CA THR A 16 -9.37 17.66 -3.52
C THR A 16 -8.43 17.96 -4.68
N TYR A 17 -7.41 17.14 -4.91
CA TYR A 17 -6.47 17.32 -6.03
C TYR A 17 -6.31 16.04 -6.84
N GLN A 18 -5.74 16.20 -8.04
CA GLN A 18 -5.25 15.13 -8.89
C GLN A 18 -3.77 15.32 -9.20
N HIS A 19 -3.14 14.27 -9.71
CA HIS A 19 -1.77 14.32 -10.23
C HIS A 19 -1.64 15.41 -11.31
N GLY A 20 -0.50 16.10 -11.34
CA GLY A 20 -0.24 17.22 -12.24
C GLY A 20 -1.06 18.49 -11.99
N GLU A 21 -2.05 18.47 -11.09
CA GLU A 21 -2.86 19.65 -10.78
C GLU A 21 -2.01 20.71 -10.05
N THR A 22 -2.31 21.98 -10.33
CA THR A 22 -1.68 23.09 -9.62
C THR A 22 -2.40 23.37 -8.31
N MET A 23 -1.65 23.24 -7.22
CA MET A 23 -2.09 23.53 -5.87
C MET A 23 -1.77 24.98 -5.51
N THR A 24 -2.78 25.72 -5.08
CA THR A 24 -2.63 27.09 -4.59
C THR A 24 -3.00 27.17 -3.11
N GLY A 25 -2.31 28.04 -2.40
CA GLY A 25 -2.56 28.27 -0.99
C GLY A 25 -1.71 29.38 -0.42
N THR A 26 -1.76 29.54 0.91
CA THR A 26 -0.98 30.52 1.64
C THR A 26 -0.46 29.93 2.94
N VAL A 27 0.82 30.16 3.21
CA VAL A 27 1.43 29.91 4.51
C VAL A 27 1.38 31.19 5.32
N TYR A 28 0.89 31.10 6.54
CA TYR A 28 0.75 32.19 7.49
C TYR A 28 1.80 32.05 8.58
N VAL A 29 2.51 33.12 8.90
CA VAL A 29 3.47 33.11 10.02
C VAL A 29 3.17 34.30 10.91
N SER A 30 2.93 34.03 12.20
CA SER A 30 2.74 35.07 13.22
C SER A 30 3.88 35.00 14.23
N VAL A 31 4.63 36.09 14.35
CA VAL A 31 5.71 36.23 15.33
C VAL A 31 5.25 37.20 16.40
N SER A 32 5.04 36.71 17.62
CA SER A 32 4.57 37.52 18.76
C SER A 32 5.73 38.05 19.62
N SER A 33 6.88 37.38 19.59
CA SER A 33 8.11 37.85 20.25
C SER A 33 9.35 37.31 19.55
N VAL A 34 10.43 38.09 19.53
CA VAL A 34 11.70 37.67 18.92
C VAL A 34 12.56 36.98 19.98
N THR A 35 12.94 35.74 19.71
CA THR A 35 13.87 34.95 20.53
C THR A 35 15.06 34.52 19.67
N PRO A 36 16.21 34.15 20.27
CA PRO A 36 17.36 33.65 19.51
C PRO A 36 17.02 32.43 18.63
N ALA A 37 16.08 31.59 19.08
CA ALA A 37 15.59 30.44 18.30
C ALA A 37 14.77 30.86 17.07
N ILE A 38 14.05 31.98 17.12
CA ILE A 38 13.31 32.50 15.97
C ILE A 38 14.26 33.13 14.95
N GLN A 39 15.29 33.83 15.43
CA GLN A 39 16.30 34.44 14.57
C GLN A 39 17.15 33.41 13.81
N SER A 40 17.20 32.16 14.27
CA SER A 40 17.92 31.09 13.58
C SER A 40 17.13 30.48 12.43
N TYR A 41 15.85 30.81 12.23
CA TYR A 41 15.13 30.31 11.05
C TYR A 41 15.62 30.99 9.76
N GLN A 42 15.89 30.19 8.73
CA GLN A 42 16.39 30.62 7.43
C GLN A 42 15.34 30.65 6.33
N GLY A 43 14.15 30.10 6.56
CA GLY A 43 13.12 30.06 5.55
C GLY A 43 11.97 29.13 5.89
N ILE A 44 11.11 28.95 4.89
CA ILE A 44 9.94 28.06 4.95
C ILE A 44 10.09 27.01 3.85
N ARG A 45 9.75 25.77 4.18
CA ARG A 45 9.61 24.67 3.23
C ARG A 45 8.19 24.14 3.26
N LEU A 46 7.73 23.69 2.09
CA LEU A 46 6.55 22.85 1.96
C LEU A 46 6.98 21.41 1.74
N ALA A 47 6.25 20.48 2.33
CA ALA A 47 6.38 19.04 2.11
C ALA A 47 5.03 18.47 1.71
N PHE A 48 4.96 17.85 0.53
CA PHE A 48 3.84 17.05 0.10
C PHE A 48 4.19 15.58 0.33
N GLY A 49 3.44 14.92 1.20
CA GLY A 49 3.65 13.53 1.57
C GLY A 49 2.40 12.70 1.34
N GLY A 50 2.58 11.50 0.84
CA GLY A 50 1.56 10.47 0.75
C GLY A 50 1.98 9.26 1.58
N SER A 51 1.08 8.70 2.38
CA SER A 51 1.35 7.51 3.17
C SER A 51 0.19 6.52 3.18
N GLU A 52 0.58 5.26 3.18
CA GLU A 52 -0.27 4.11 3.44
C GLU A 52 -0.17 3.75 4.91
N ASN A 53 -1.26 3.92 5.65
CA ASN A 53 -1.34 3.71 7.08
C ASN A 53 -2.27 2.54 7.38
N THR A 54 -1.81 1.59 8.19
CA THR A 54 -2.62 0.48 8.66
C THR A 54 -2.54 0.34 10.17
N GLU A 55 -3.66 -0.04 10.77
CA GLU A 55 -3.77 -0.35 12.19
C GLU A 55 -4.51 -1.68 12.32
N ILE A 56 -4.06 -2.54 13.22
CA ILE A 56 -4.76 -3.75 13.64
C ILE A 56 -4.86 -3.75 15.16
N ARG A 57 -6.08 -3.87 15.68
CA ARG A 57 -6.35 -4.01 17.11
C ARG A 57 -6.64 -5.47 17.45
N ILE A 58 -5.89 -6.03 18.37
CA ILE A 58 -5.93 -7.42 18.79
C ILE A 58 -6.39 -7.45 20.23
N ARG A 59 -7.47 -8.17 20.51
CA ARG A 59 -7.86 -8.49 21.88
C ARG A 59 -7.08 -9.71 22.35
N GLU A 60 -6.31 -9.55 23.41
CA GLU A 60 -5.59 -10.63 24.06
C GLU A 60 -6.27 -10.92 25.39
N SER A 61 -6.74 -12.15 25.59
CA SER A 61 -7.24 -12.60 26.90
C SER A 61 -6.08 -13.18 27.69
N HIS A 62 -5.79 -12.60 28.84
CA HIS A 62 -4.78 -13.07 29.77
C HIS A 62 -5.45 -13.63 31.04
N GLY A 63 -4.81 -14.62 31.66
CA GLY A 63 -5.32 -15.28 32.87
C GLY A 63 -6.40 -16.34 32.59
N SER A 64 -6.92 -16.94 33.67
CA SER A 64 -7.96 -17.97 33.63
C SER A 64 -8.96 -17.78 34.77
N GLY A 65 -10.23 -18.17 34.57
CA GLY A 65 -11.26 -18.09 35.62
C GLY A 65 -11.62 -16.64 35.97
N SER A 66 -11.64 -16.32 37.27
CA SER A 66 -11.93 -14.99 37.81
C SER A 66 -10.89 -13.93 37.41
N ASP A 67 -9.67 -14.36 37.08
CA ASP A 67 -8.54 -13.47 36.81
C ASP A 67 -8.40 -13.16 35.31
N ARG A 68 -9.39 -13.61 34.50
CA ARG A 68 -9.41 -13.35 33.06
C ARG A 68 -9.61 -11.86 32.82
N HIS A 69 -8.60 -11.21 32.27
CA HIS A 69 -8.71 -9.84 31.77
C HIS A 69 -8.43 -9.80 30.27
N THR A 70 -9.02 -8.82 29.59
CA THR A 70 -8.81 -8.61 28.16
C THR A 70 -7.98 -7.34 27.98
N SER A 71 -6.83 -7.45 27.35
CA SER A 71 -6.03 -6.32 26.90
C SER A 71 -6.25 -6.08 25.40
N ILE A 72 -5.99 -4.87 24.92
CA ILE A 72 -6.02 -4.54 23.49
C ILE A 72 -4.61 -4.15 23.08
N ARG A 73 -3.97 -5.01 22.29
CA ARG A 73 -2.71 -4.70 21.62
C ARG A 73 -3.01 -4.03 20.28
N THR A 74 -2.37 -2.91 20.01
CA THR A 74 -2.52 -2.18 18.74
C THR A 74 -1.21 -2.24 17.96
N GLU A 75 -1.28 -2.75 16.74
CA GLU A 75 -0.15 -2.78 15.80
C GLU A 75 -0.42 -1.75 14.71
N ARG A 76 0.56 -0.89 14.42
CA ARG A 76 0.48 0.16 13.40
C ARG A 76 1.64 0.02 12.43
N GLU A 77 1.37 0.23 11.16
CA GLU A 77 2.38 0.33 10.12
C GLU A 77 2.09 1.57 9.27
N SER A 78 3.14 2.27 8.85
CA SER A 78 3.04 3.41 7.95
C SER A 78 4.11 3.29 6.89
N THR A 79 3.73 3.44 5.63
CA THR A 79 4.64 3.33 4.49
C THR A 79 4.46 4.57 3.63
N SER A 80 5.57 5.29 3.40
CA SER A 80 5.54 6.46 2.52
C SER A 80 5.36 6.00 1.07
N LEU A 81 4.35 6.57 0.41
CA LEU A 81 4.12 6.41 -1.03
C LEU A 81 4.97 7.41 -1.82
N LEU A 82 5.05 8.63 -1.28
CA LEU A 82 5.88 9.70 -1.81
C LEU A 82 6.18 10.71 -0.69
N HIS A 83 7.27 11.45 -0.86
CA HIS A 83 7.58 12.60 -0.04
C HIS A 83 8.40 13.59 -0.87
N VAL A 84 7.83 14.77 -1.13
CA VAL A 84 8.47 15.82 -1.94
C VAL A 84 8.56 17.09 -1.10
N GLU A 85 9.74 17.68 -1.00
CA GLU A 85 9.97 18.94 -0.29
C GLU A 85 10.42 20.04 -1.24
N VAL A 86 9.77 21.20 -1.17
CA VAL A 86 10.09 22.41 -1.95
C VAL A 86 10.41 23.57 -1.01
N PRO A 87 11.48 24.36 -1.26
CA PRO A 87 11.67 25.62 -0.57
C PRO A 87 10.59 26.62 -1.03
N LEU A 88 9.86 27.21 -0.07
CA LEU A 88 8.89 28.25 -0.36
C LEU A 88 9.56 29.63 -0.38
N THR A 89 10.28 29.96 0.69
CA THR A 89 11.02 31.21 0.80
C THR A 89 12.28 31.03 1.64
N SER A 90 13.32 31.79 1.33
CA SER A 90 14.45 32.04 2.23
C SER A 90 14.28 33.39 2.91
N PHE A 91 14.75 33.52 4.15
CA PHE A 91 14.75 34.76 4.90
C PHE A 91 16.12 35.41 4.76
N ALA A 92 16.17 36.52 4.02
CA ALA A 92 17.39 37.34 3.90
C ALA A 92 17.74 38.06 5.21
N SER A 93 16.74 38.31 6.06
CA SER A 93 16.87 38.95 7.37
C SER A 93 16.09 38.15 8.42
N PRO A 94 16.51 38.19 9.70
CA PRO A 94 15.77 37.55 10.78
C PRO A 94 14.31 38.05 10.84
N LEU A 95 13.39 37.14 11.13
CA LEU A 95 11.98 37.47 11.30
C LEU A 95 11.78 38.49 12.43
N ARG A 96 10.96 39.51 12.17
CA ARG A 96 10.54 40.53 13.13
C ARG A 96 9.16 40.18 13.71
N VAL A 97 8.78 40.84 14.82
CA VAL A 97 7.42 40.74 15.38
C VAL A 97 6.43 41.34 14.37
N ALA A 98 5.72 40.46 13.65
CA ALA A 98 4.73 40.81 12.63
C ALA A 98 3.93 39.55 12.21
N LYS A 99 2.86 39.77 11.45
CA LYS A 99 2.11 38.75 10.72
C LYS A 99 2.49 38.76 9.24
N TYR A 100 2.91 37.61 8.72
CA TYR A 100 3.37 37.42 7.34
C TYR A 100 2.47 36.45 6.58
N GLU A 101 2.31 36.71 5.28
CA GLU A 101 1.64 35.83 4.32
C GLU A 101 2.58 35.47 3.18
N PHE A 102 2.70 34.16 2.92
CA PHE A 102 3.48 33.58 1.85
C PHE A 102 2.56 32.79 0.91
N PRO A 103 1.90 33.46 -0.05
CA PRO A 103 1.09 32.80 -1.05
C PRO A 103 1.97 31.95 -1.97
N PHE A 104 1.49 30.76 -2.34
CA PHE A 104 2.21 29.82 -3.17
C PHE A 104 1.33 29.22 -4.27
N GLU A 105 1.98 28.86 -5.36
CA GLU A 105 1.44 28.06 -6.45
C GLU A 105 2.41 26.92 -6.75
N TRP A 106 1.94 25.69 -6.62
CA TRP A 106 2.76 24.48 -6.74
C TRP A 106 2.10 23.44 -7.65
N LYS A 107 2.71 23.15 -8.80
CA LYS A 107 2.30 22.00 -9.63
C LYS A 107 2.67 20.69 -8.93
N LEU A 108 1.66 19.87 -8.63
CA LEU A 108 1.84 18.54 -8.05
C LEU A 108 2.54 17.60 -9.05
N PRO A 109 3.24 16.55 -8.58
CA PRO A 109 3.87 15.58 -9.47
C PRO A 109 2.88 15.00 -10.49
N ASP A 110 3.33 14.86 -11.74
CA ASP A 110 2.57 14.21 -12.82
C ASP A 110 2.48 12.67 -12.64
N THR A 111 3.26 12.10 -11.71
CA THR A 111 3.22 10.67 -11.39
C THR A 111 1.82 10.26 -10.89
N PRO A 112 1.21 9.20 -11.43
CA PRO A 112 -0.10 8.76 -10.97
C PRO A 112 -0.04 8.26 -9.53
N LEU A 113 -0.84 8.85 -8.66
CA LEU A 113 -0.96 8.49 -7.25
C LEU A 113 -2.31 7.82 -6.97
N PRO A 114 -2.40 6.90 -5.99
CA PRO A 114 -3.68 6.29 -5.63
C PRO A 114 -4.63 7.29 -4.96
N SER A 115 -5.93 7.06 -5.09
CA SER A 115 -6.95 7.86 -4.42
C SER A 115 -6.84 7.77 -2.90
N SER A 116 -7.13 8.87 -2.21
CA SER A 116 -7.31 8.86 -0.76
C SER A 116 -8.51 8.01 -0.38
N PHE A 117 -8.35 7.13 0.60
CA PHE A 117 -9.46 6.43 1.21
C PHE A 117 -9.13 6.03 2.65
N ARG A 118 -10.18 5.72 3.41
CA ARG A 118 -10.06 5.12 4.74
C ARG A 118 -11.13 4.04 4.88
N HIS A 119 -10.69 2.82 5.19
CA HIS A 119 -11.58 1.71 5.49
C HIS A 119 -11.42 1.29 6.94
N ARG A 120 -12.52 1.26 7.68
CA ARG A 120 -12.56 0.82 9.07
C ARG A 120 -13.48 -0.37 9.19
N ASN A 121 -13.04 -1.40 9.89
CA ASN A 121 -13.89 -2.55 10.16
C ASN A 121 -15.04 -2.14 11.10
N ALA A 122 -16.29 -2.33 10.65
CA ALA A 122 -17.51 -1.97 11.38
C ALA A 122 -17.84 -2.89 12.57
N GLY A 123 -17.05 -3.95 12.82
CA GLY A 123 -17.29 -4.89 13.90
C GLY A 123 -17.22 -4.24 15.31
N VAL A 124 -17.98 -4.82 16.25
CA VAL A 124 -18.15 -4.42 17.68
C VAL A 124 -16.83 -4.19 18.43
N ASP A 125 -15.72 -4.69 17.89
CA ASP A 125 -14.41 -4.64 18.52
C ASP A 125 -13.45 -3.63 17.88
N GLY A 126 -13.89 -2.90 16.83
CA GLY A 126 -13.11 -1.85 16.17
C GLY A 126 -11.75 -2.34 15.69
N LYS A 127 -11.74 -3.37 14.82
CA LYS A 127 -10.56 -4.17 14.43
C LYS A 127 -9.57 -3.45 13.49
N GLY A 128 -9.20 -2.22 13.85
CA GLY A 128 -8.23 -1.43 13.10
C GLY A 128 -8.79 -0.80 11.83
N PHE A 129 -7.89 -0.32 10.98
CA PHE A 129 -8.21 0.38 9.74
C PHE A 129 -7.06 0.28 8.73
N CYS A 130 -7.35 0.58 7.48
CA CYS A 130 -6.36 0.91 6.47
C CYS A 130 -6.72 2.25 5.81
N GLU A 131 -5.71 3.01 5.40
CA GLU A 131 -5.88 4.36 4.92
C GLU A 131 -4.77 4.77 3.96
N ILE A 132 -5.15 5.43 2.86
CA ILE A 132 -4.25 6.20 2.02
C ILE A 132 -4.50 7.67 2.30
N ARG A 133 -3.49 8.36 2.83
CA ARG A 133 -3.57 9.75 3.24
C ARG A 133 -2.50 10.58 2.56
N TYR A 134 -2.89 11.78 2.10
CA TYR A 134 -1.94 12.80 1.65
C TYR A 134 -2.00 14.01 2.57
N SER A 135 -0.86 14.64 2.77
CA SER A 135 -0.74 15.84 3.58
C SER A 135 0.23 16.82 2.96
N LEU A 136 -0.14 18.10 2.98
CA LEU A 136 0.79 19.21 2.76
C LEU A 136 1.19 19.76 4.12
N SER A 137 2.49 19.81 4.39
CA SER A 137 3.02 20.43 5.60
C SER A 137 3.88 21.63 5.25
N ALA A 138 3.72 22.74 5.97
CA ALA A 138 4.61 23.89 5.93
C ALA A 138 5.44 23.93 7.22
N PHE A 139 6.75 24.10 7.13
CA PHE A 139 7.60 24.17 8.32
C PHE A 139 8.76 25.16 8.17
N LEU A 140 9.16 25.72 9.30
CA LEU A 140 10.29 26.64 9.40
C LEU A 140 11.62 25.87 9.45
N VAL A 141 12.60 26.31 8.68
CA VAL A 141 13.91 25.66 8.57
C VAL A 141 14.92 26.36 9.46
N PRO A 142 15.47 25.72 10.52
CA PRO A 142 16.52 26.31 11.35
C PRO A 142 17.88 26.33 10.62
N GLN A 143 18.72 27.31 10.95
CA GLN A 143 20.05 27.56 10.38
C GLN A 143 21.04 26.44 10.67
N GLU A 144 21.02 25.94 11.90
CA GLU A 144 21.77 24.74 12.27
C GLU A 144 20.83 23.54 12.20
N GLN A 145 20.65 22.98 10.99
CA GLN A 145 20.37 21.55 10.89
C GLN A 145 21.63 20.81 11.36
N GLN A 146 21.81 20.68 12.68
CA GLN A 146 22.66 19.60 13.17
C GLN A 146 22.10 18.33 12.54
N MET A 147 22.89 17.70 11.67
CA MET A 147 22.57 16.50 10.90
C MET A 147 22.38 15.29 11.83
N GLY A 148 21.39 15.35 12.71
CA GLY A 148 20.83 14.18 13.34
C GLY A 148 20.10 13.37 12.27
N PHE A 149 20.32 12.06 12.28
CA PHE A 149 19.65 11.10 11.41
C PHE A 149 18.10 11.16 11.50
N PHE A 150 17.59 11.74 12.59
CA PHE A 150 16.18 12.03 12.78
C PHE A 150 15.92 13.46 12.32
N GLY A 151 15.15 13.62 11.24
CA GLY A 151 14.75 14.93 10.71
C GLY A 151 14.20 15.87 11.80
N PRO A 152 14.15 17.18 11.54
CA PRO A 152 13.80 18.18 12.54
C PRO A 152 12.52 17.79 13.28
N ARG A 153 12.60 17.72 14.63
CA ARG A 153 11.43 17.47 15.48
C ARG A 153 10.35 18.48 15.12
N ARG A 154 9.25 17.98 14.55
CA ARG A 154 8.11 18.80 14.13
C ARG A 154 7.32 19.20 15.38
N ASN A 155 7.66 20.35 15.95
CA ASN A 155 6.83 20.98 16.97
C ASN A 155 5.61 21.62 16.28
N SER A 156 4.43 21.56 16.91
CA SER A 156 3.18 22.12 16.37
C SER A 156 3.26 23.61 16.06
N ASN A 157 4.13 24.35 16.74
CA ASN A 157 4.28 25.80 16.55
C ASN A 157 5.16 26.16 15.34
N THR A 158 5.92 25.20 14.81
CA THR A 158 6.90 25.41 13.72
C THR A 158 6.58 24.56 12.50
N CYS A 159 5.49 23.80 12.55
CA CYS A 159 4.99 22.96 11.48
C CYS A 159 3.46 23.05 11.46
N ALA A 160 2.89 23.51 10.35
CA ALA A 160 1.48 23.38 10.04
C ALA A 160 1.32 22.22 9.05
N SER A 161 0.24 21.44 9.16
CA SER A 161 -0.05 20.38 8.21
C SER A 161 -1.54 20.34 7.92
N GLN A 162 -1.89 20.14 6.65
CA GLN A 162 -3.26 20.02 6.18
C GLN A 162 -3.40 18.73 5.38
N THR A 163 -4.43 17.95 5.70
CA THR A 163 -4.75 16.72 4.97
C THR A 163 -5.39 17.09 3.64
N ILE A 164 -5.02 16.36 2.58
CA ILE A 164 -5.52 16.57 1.23
C ILE A 164 -6.23 15.31 0.77
N GLN A 165 -7.36 15.49 0.10
CA GLN A 165 -7.99 14.43 -0.65
C GLN A 165 -7.37 14.34 -2.03
N PHE A 166 -6.94 13.15 -2.43
CA PHE A 166 -6.40 12.88 -3.75
C PHE A 166 -7.35 11.98 -4.52
N VAL A 167 -7.59 12.29 -5.79
CA VAL A 167 -8.32 11.42 -6.72
C VAL A 167 -7.30 10.84 -7.68
N GLY A 168 -7.21 9.52 -7.69
CA GLY A 168 -6.22 8.80 -8.46
C GLY A 168 -6.42 8.96 -9.96
N ALA A 169 -5.29 9.01 -10.67
CA ALA A 169 -5.27 9.05 -12.12
C ALA A 169 -5.92 7.79 -12.71
N PRO A 170 -6.67 7.86 -13.83
CA PRO A 170 -7.02 6.68 -14.62
C PRO A 170 -5.75 5.86 -14.88
N THR A 171 -5.60 4.72 -14.21
CA THR A 171 -4.34 3.93 -14.28
C THR A 171 -4.31 3.04 -15.51
N ARG A 172 -5.47 2.86 -16.17
CA ARG A 172 -5.62 2.07 -17.38
C ARG A 172 -6.53 2.82 -18.34
N GLU A 173 -6.11 2.89 -19.59
CA GLU A 173 -7.07 3.09 -20.69
C GLU A 173 -8.14 2.00 -20.57
N ILE A 174 -9.41 2.39 -20.61
CA ILE A 174 -10.55 1.50 -20.47
C ILE A 174 -10.41 0.46 -21.59
N PRO A 175 -10.12 -0.82 -21.28
CA PRO A 175 -10.03 -1.81 -22.33
C PRO A 175 -11.43 -2.08 -22.88
N GLU A 176 -11.46 -2.54 -24.13
CA GLU A 176 -12.66 -3.01 -24.84
C GLU A 176 -13.55 -3.92 -23.96
N PRO A 177 -14.86 -4.01 -24.27
CA PRO A 177 -15.80 -4.85 -23.53
C PRO A 177 -15.22 -6.23 -23.24
N LEU A 178 -15.37 -6.65 -21.98
CA LEU A 178 -14.83 -7.94 -21.55
C LEU A 178 -15.85 -9.01 -21.83
N HIS A 179 -15.53 -9.83 -22.82
CA HIS A 179 -16.20 -11.10 -23.04
C HIS A 179 -15.52 -12.18 -22.21
N LEU A 180 -16.21 -12.72 -21.20
CA LEU A 180 -15.71 -13.89 -20.49
C LEU A 180 -16.25 -15.15 -21.11
N ALA A 181 -15.35 -16.09 -21.40
CA ALA A 181 -15.70 -17.36 -22.00
C ALA A 181 -16.74 -18.11 -21.14
N GLU A 182 -17.60 -18.86 -21.82
CA GLU A 182 -18.59 -19.72 -21.18
C GLU A 182 -17.89 -20.81 -20.37
N GLU A 183 -18.04 -20.78 -19.04
CA GLU A 183 -17.56 -21.82 -18.15
C GLU A 183 -18.62 -22.92 -18.01
N ARG A 184 -18.19 -24.18 -18.15
CA ARG A 184 -19.06 -25.34 -17.99
C ARG A 184 -18.85 -25.96 -16.63
N THR A 185 -19.88 -25.90 -15.78
CA THR A 185 -19.87 -26.51 -14.45
C THR A 185 -20.68 -27.81 -14.45
N HIS A 186 -20.05 -28.90 -14.02
CA HIS A 186 -20.76 -30.17 -13.80
C HIS A 186 -21.63 -30.09 -12.55
N MET A 187 -22.89 -30.50 -12.68
CA MET A 187 -23.87 -30.44 -11.60
C MET A 187 -23.84 -31.74 -10.80
N ASN A 188 -23.54 -31.65 -9.51
CA ASN A 188 -23.63 -32.78 -8.59
C ASN A 188 -25.00 -32.75 -7.88
N GLY A 189 -25.65 -33.92 -7.81
CA GLY A 189 -26.87 -34.08 -7.01
C GLY A 189 -26.61 -34.17 -5.50
N LEU A 190 -27.64 -34.55 -4.73
CA LEU A 190 -27.59 -34.75 -3.26
C LEU A 190 -26.48 -35.72 -2.79
N CYS A 191 -25.90 -36.52 -3.68
CA CYS A 191 -24.74 -37.37 -3.42
C CYS A 191 -23.67 -37.04 -4.47
N CYS A 192 -22.42 -36.80 -4.02
CA CYS A 192 -21.27 -36.41 -4.86
C CYS A 192 -20.94 -37.40 -6.00
N CYS A 193 -21.54 -38.60 -6.01
CA CYS A 193 -21.28 -39.65 -6.98
C CYS A 193 -22.20 -39.62 -8.22
N TRP A 194 -23.26 -38.80 -8.23
CA TRP A 194 -24.21 -38.74 -9.36
C TRP A 194 -24.18 -37.39 -10.06
N LYS A 195 -23.51 -37.37 -11.22
CA LYS A 195 -23.53 -36.24 -12.15
C LYS A 195 -24.93 -36.11 -12.74
N GLN A 196 -25.58 -34.97 -12.52
CA GLN A 196 -26.94 -34.67 -13.00
C GLN A 196 -26.94 -33.77 -14.24
N GLY A 197 -25.87 -33.84 -15.04
CA GLY A 197 -25.65 -33.00 -16.23
C GLY A 197 -24.69 -31.85 -15.97
N HIS A 198 -24.82 -30.77 -16.73
CA HIS A 198 -23.97 -29.58 -16.60
C HIS A 198 -24.76 -28.30 -16.86
N VAL A 199 -24.29 -27.21 -16.28
CA VAL A 199 -24.74 -25.85 -16.60
C VAL A 199 -23.56 -25.13 -17.23
N SER A 200 -23.83 -24.44 -18.33
CA SER A 200 -22.87 -23.54 -18.95
C SER A 200 -23.29 -22.11 -18.66
N LEU A 201 -22.34 -21.27 -18.25
CA LEU A 201 -22.60 -19.89 -17.84
C LEU A 201 -21.45 -19.02 -18.34
N GLY A 202 -21.79 -17.89 -18.95
CA GLY A 202 -20.83 -16.85 -19.35
C GLY A 202 -21.50 -15.49 -19.26
N TRP A 203 -20.69 -14.44 -19.20
CA TRP A 203 -21.20 -13.08 -19.19
C TRP A 203 -20.21 -12.11 -19.81
N GLU A 204 -20.74 -10.98 -20.24
CA GLU A 204 -20.03 -9.85 -20.79
C GLU A 204 -20.49 -8.60 -20.07
N ALA A 205 -19.55 -7.69 -19.82
CA ALA A 205 -19.87 -6.35 -19.36
C ALA A 205 -19.36 -5.31 -20.35
N ASP A 206 -20.04 -4.18 -20.40
CA ASP A 206 -19.64 -3.00 -21.17
C ASP A 206 -18.23 -2.51 -20.82
N SER A 207 -17.81 -2.63 -19.56
CA SER A 207 -16.47 -2.27 -19.11
C SER A 207 -16.01 -3.12 -17.92
N ILE A 208 -14.69 -3.36 -17.83
CA ILE A 208 -14.05 -3.92 -16.63
C ILE A 208 -13.59 -2.84 -15.66
N VAL A 209 -13.50 -1.60 -16.15
CA VAL A 209 -13.20 -0.43 -15.34
C VAL A 209 -14.53 0.19 -14.97
N LEU A 210 -14.96 -0.05 -13.75
CA LEU A 210 -16.21 0.46 -13.22
C LEU A 210 -15.95 1.81 -12.55
N THR A 211 -16.81 2.78 -12.81
CA THR A 211 -16.76 4.09 -12.15
C THR A 211 -17.89 4.17 -11.12
N PRO A 212 -17.64 4.67 -9.90
CA PRO A 212 -18.71 4.90 -8.92
C PRO A 212 -19.85 5.73 -9.52
N GLU A 213 -21.08 5.42 -9.14
CA GLU A 213 -22.33 6.01 -9.65
C GLU A 213 -22.65 5.74 -11.13
N ALA A 214 -21.71 5.19 -11.91
CA ALA A 214 -21.97 4.83 -13.29
C ALA A 214 -22.80 3.53 -13.38
N PRO A 215 -23.68 3.39 -14.39
CA PRO A 215 -24.31 2.12 -14.70
C PRO A 215 -23.29 1.17 -15.33
N CYS A 216 -23.38 -0.11 -14.98
CA CYS A 216 -22.69 -1.21 -15.67
C CYS A 216 -23.74 -2.12 -16.31
N GLN A 217 -23.65 -2.29 -17.62
CA GLN A 217 -24.51 -3.20 -18.38
C GLN A 217 -23.84 -4.58 -18.48
N ILE A 218 -24.60 -5.62 -18.15
CA ILE A 218 -24.16 -7.01 -18.22
C ILE A 218 -25.06 -7.78 -19.17
N GLN A 219 -24.47 -8.56 -20.06
CA GLN A 219 -25.14 -9.57 -20.86
C GLN A 219 -24.73 -10.95 -20.37
N ILE A 220 -25.70 -11.79 -20.00
CA ILE A 220 -25.46 -13.13 -19.45
C ILE A 220 -25.96 -14.17 -20.45
N TRP A 221 -25.12 -15.14 -20.81
CA TRP A 221 -25.54 -16.29 -21.60
C TRP A 221 -25.24 -17.59 -20.86
N GLY A 222 -25.90 -18.64 -21.32
CA GLY A 222 -25.72 -19.95 -20.73
C GLY A 222 -26.85 -20.90 -21.10
N SER A 223 -26.68 -22.14 -20.67
CA SER A 223 -27.65 -23.19 -20.87
C SER A 223 -27.65 -24.18 -19.72
N ASN A 224 -28.83 -24.71 -19.40
CA ASN A 224 -29.00 -25.74 -18.40
C ASN A 224 -29.18 -27.10 -19.08
N ALA A 225 -28.09 -27.85 -19.24
CA ALA A 225 -28.11 -29.24 -19.67
C ALA A 225 -28.14 -30.20 -18.47
N SER A 226 -28.72 -29.78 -17.35
CA SER A 226 -28.83 -30.56 -16.12
C SER A 226 -30.28 -30.90 -15.76
N ALA A 227 -30.45 -31.92 -14.92
CA ALA A 227 -31.74 -32.26 -14.33
C ALA A 227 -32.11 -31.36 -13.14
N ILE A 228 -31.21 -30.46 -12.72
CA ILE A 228 -31.41 -29.53 -11.62
C ILE A 228 -31.97 -28.22 -12.20
N PRO A 229 -33.13 -27.73 -11.73
CA PRO A 229 -33.67 -26.47 -12.20
C PRO A 229 -32.79 -25.30 -11.74
N VAL A 230 -32.56 -24.36 -12.64
CA VAL A 230 -32.00 -23.03 -12.34
C VAL A 230 -33.17 -22.08 -12.14
N HIS A 231 -33.30 -21.51 -10.95
CA HIS A 231 -34.42 -20.65 -10.56
C HIS A 231 -34.23 -19.18 -10.95
N GLY A 232 -32.98 -18.77 -11.16
CA GLY A 232 -32.59 -17.39 -11.35
C GLY A 232 -31.10 -17.30 -11.62
N LEU A 233 -30.67 -16.13 -12.06
CA LEU A 233 -29.26 -15.74 -12.07
C LEU A 233 -29.04 -14.72 -10.95
N ARG A 234 -27.92 -14.80 -10.25
CA ARG A 234 -27.55 -13.82 -9.22
C ARG A 234 -26.30 -13.09 -9.66
N VAL A 235 -26.37 -11.76 -9.64
CA VAL A 235 -25.26 -10.86 -9.98
C VAL A 235 -24.78 -10.19 -8.70
N GLN A 236 -23.48 -10.30 -8.41
CA GLN A 236 -22.86 -9.72 -7.23
C GLN A 236 -21.61 -8.92 -7.59
N LEU A 237 -21.50 -7.71 -7.07
CA LEU A 237 -20.24 -6.96 -7.03
C LEU A 237 -19.71 -7.04 -5.61
N ILE A 238 -18.57 -7.70 -5.42
CA ILE A 238 -17.94 -7.89 -4.11
C ILE A 238 -16.67 -7.04 -4.03
N GLN A 239 -16.53 -6.26 -2.96
CA GLN A 239 -15.30 -5.59 -2.58
C GLN A 239 -14.60 -6.40 -1.48
N SER A 240 -13.33 -6.72 -1.68
CA SER A 240 -12.45 -7.36 -0.70
C SER A 240 -11.38 -6.36 -0.28
N VAL A 241 -11.41 -5.93 0.98
CA VAL A 241 -10.39 -5.06 1.57
C VAL A 241 -9.51 -5.89 2.48
N GLN A 242 -8.23 -5.96 2.17
CA GLN A 242 -7.23 -6.68 2.94
C GLN A 242 -6.16 -5.72 3.43
N TRP A 243 -5.72 -5.87 4.68
CA TRP A 243 -4.60 -5.09 5.19
C TRP A 243 -3.79 -5.83 6.25
N GLN A 244 -2.55 -5.41 6.44
CA GLN A 244 -1.62 -5.97 7.40
C GLN A 244 -0.90 -4.87 8.18
N ALA A 245 -0.56 -5.15 9.43
CA ALA A 245 0.28 -4.30 10.28
C ALA A 245 1.24 -5.16 11.10
N GLY A 246 2.33 -4.56 11.59
CA GLY A 246 3.33 -5.20 12.44
C GLY A 246 4.65 -5.49 11.71
N GLN A 247 5.76 -5.26 12.43
CA GLN A 247 7.12 -5.30 11.88
C GLN A 247 7.70 -6.72 11.76
N GLU A 248 7.22 -7.66 12.56
CA GLU A 248 7.71 -9.05 12.51
C GLU A 248 7.08 -9.77 11.31
N PHE A 249 7.88 -10.04 10.27
CA PHE A 249 7.44 -10.74 9.05
C PHE A 249 6.74 -12.08 9.34
N HIS A 250 7.07 -12.74 10.45
CA HIS A 250 6.44 -13.99 10.93
C HIS A 250 5.16 -13.79 11.73
N ARG A 251 4.89 -12.56 12.18
CA ARG A 251 3.66 -12.17 12.88
C ARG A 251 2.83 -11.15 12.13
N ARG A 252 3.15 -10.83 10.87
CA ARG A 252 2.29 -10.00 10.01
C ARG A 252 0.91 -10.61 9.99
N ARG A 253 -0.02 -9.94 10.67
CA ARG A 253 -1.41 -10.37 10.69
C ARG A 253 -2.09 -9.71 9.52
N SER A 254 -2.72 -10.51 8.69
CA SER A 254 -3.62 -9.99 7.66
C SER A 254 -5.04 -10.01 8.18
N TRP A 255 -5.76 -8.93 7.92
CA TRP A 255 -7.20 -8.86 8.06
C TRP A 255 -7.83 -8.75 6.67
N GLY A 256 -9.01 -9.34 6.49
CA GLY A 256 -9.77 -9.27 5.24
C GLY A 256 -11.24 -9.07 5.54
N GLU A 257 -11.89 -8.16 4.81
CA GLU A 257 -13.33 -7.94 4.85
C GLU A 257 -13.89 -8.03 3.44
N ASN A 258 -14.97 -8.78 3.27
CA ASN A 258 -15.70 -8.86 2.02
C ASN A 258 -17.06 -8.18 2.22
N SER A 259 -17.32 -7.13 1.45
CA SER A 259 -18.63 -6.49 1.39
C SER A 259 -19.27 -6.76 0.03
N SER A 260 -20.56 -7.14 0.05
CA SER A 260 -21.35 -7.21 -1.18
C SER A 260 -21.89 -5.81 -1.44
N LEU A 261 -21.34 -5.14 -2.47
CA LEU A 261 -21.75 -3.80 -2.87
C LEU A 261 -23.05 -3.82 -3.65
N VAL A 262 -23.20 -4.84 -4.50
CA VAL A 262 -24.38 -5.09 -5.32
C VAL A 262 -24.72 -6.56 -5.18
N ASP A 263 -26.01 -6.87 -5.02
CA ASP A 263 -26.52 -8.24 -4.94
C ASP A 263 -27.98 -8.28 -5.36
N PHE A 264 -28.25 -8.79 -6.55
CA PHE A 264 -29.62 -8.93 -7.04
C PHE A 264 -29.79 -10.19 -7.88
N ASN A 265 -31.04 -10.63 -7.97
CA ASN A 265 -31.43 -11.78 -8.79
C ASN A 265 -32.11 -11.30 -10.08
N VAL A 266 -31.77 -11.97 -11.18
CA VAL A 266 -32.40 -11.83 -12.49
C VAL A 266 -33.28 -13.06 -12.71
N ASP A 267 -34.56 -12.83 -12.96
CA ASP A 267 -35.52 -13.90 -13.26
C ASP A 267 -35.27 -14.44 -14.68
N VAL A 268 -35.05 -15.75 -14.77
CA VAL A 268 -34.86 -16.48 -16.03
C VAL A 268 -35.90 -17.59 -16.24
N SER A 269 -36.95 -17.63 -15.41
CA SER A 269 -38.00 -18.65 -15.48
C SER A 269 -38.78 -18.67 -16.80
N HIS A 270 -38.75 -17.56 -17.55
CA HIS A 270 -39.39 -17.42 -18.85
C HIS A 270 -38.51 -17.87 -20.03
N LEU A 271 -37.25 -18.27 -19.77
CA LEU A 271 -36.26 -18.59 -20.79
C LEU A 271 -36.05 -20.11 -20.90
N PRO A 272 -36.46 -20.75 -22.01
CA PRO A 272 -36.38 -22.21 -22.18
C PRO A 272 -34.98 -22.80 -22.03
N GLN A 273 -33.93 -22.02 -22.28
CA GLN A 273 -32.53 -22.46 -22.15
C GLN A 273 -32.10 -22.72 -20.70
N TRP A 274 -32.83 -22.20 -19.72
CA TRP A 274 -32.57 -22.39 -18.28
C TRP A 274 -33.48 -23.46 -17.66
N ASP A 275 -34.49 -23.92 -18.40
CA ASP A 275 -35.36 -25.02 -17.98
C ASP A 275 -34.58 -26.33 -17.84
N HIS A 276 -35.01 -27.16 -16.90
CA HIS A 276 -34.41 -28.46 -16.66
C HIS A 276 -34.79 -29.46 -17.76
N VAL A 277 -33.84 -30.31 -18.16
CA VAL A 277 -34.10 -31.37 -19.15
C VAL A 277 -34.94 -32.47 -18.50
N THR A 278 -36.25 -32.49 -18.77
CA THR A 278 -37.10 -33.61 -18.34
C THR A 278 -36.85 -34.84 -19.22
N HIS A 279 -36.10 -35.82 -18.74
CA HIS A 279 -35.89 -37.12 -19.39
C HIS A 279 -37.14 -38.03 -19.39
N LYS A 280 -38.33 -37.49 -19.63
CA LYS A 280 -39.57 -38.26 -19.71
C LYS A 280 -39.78 -38.75 -21.15
N GLY A 281 -39.01 -39.75 -21.56
CA GLY A 281 -39.18 -40.39 -22.86
C GLY A 281 -38.11 -41.45 -23.14
N HIS A 282 -38.34 -42.68 -22.69
CA HIS A 282 -37.61 -43.84 -23.20
C HIS A 282 -37.93 -44.02 -24.70
N GLY A 283 -37.06 -43.56 -25.60
CA GLY A 283 -37.03 -44.08 -26.97
C GLY A 283 -36.82 -43.09 -28.12
N SER A 284 -36.87 -41.77 -27.94
CA SER A 284 -36.55 -40.86 -29.05
C SER A 284 -35.06 -40.51 -29.04
N SER A 285 -34.37 -41.01 -30.05
CA SER A 285 -33.00 -40.66 -30.45
C SER A 285 -32.65 -39.22 -30.13
N TYR A 286 -31.54 -39.03 -29.42
CA TYR A 286 -30.87 -37.76 -29.17
C TYR A 286 -30.55 -37.07 -30.51
N SER A 287 -31.52 -36.39 -31.12
CA SER A 287 -31.22 -35.25 -31.97
C SER A 287 -30.74 -34.17 -31.02
N ALA A 288 -29.44 -34.23 -30.71
CA ALA A 288 -28.70 -33.17 -30.03
C ALA A 288 -29.10 -31.87 -30.71
N VAL A 289 -29.97 -31.13 -30.04
CA VAL A 289 -30.42 -29.82 -30.47
C VAL A 289 -29.16 -28.96 -30.40
N ASN A 290 -28.49 -28.87 -31.54
CA ASN A 290 -27.29 -28.07 -31.77
C ASN A 290 -27.63 -26.56 -31.78
N ASN A 291 -28.71 -26.16 -31.10
CA ASN A 291 -29.11 -24.76 -30.92
C ASN A 291 -28.27 -24.08 -29.84
N GLN A 292 -26.97 -24.37 -29.76
CA GLN A 292 -26.04 -23.54 -28.99
C GLN A 292 -25.87 -22.16 -29.63
N HIS A 293 -26.31 -21.96 -30.88
CA HIS A 293 -26.16 -20.69 -31.61
C HIS A 293 -27.36 -19.74 -31.53
N GLY A 294 -28.33 -19.97 -30.63
CA GLY A 294 -29.55 -19.14 -30.56
C GLY A 294 -30.05 -18.76 -29.17
N ALA A 295 -29.30 -19.04 -28.10
CA ALA A 295 -29.69 -18.60 -26.77
C ALA A 295 -29.61 -17.07 -26.72
N GLN A 296 -30.75 -16.41 -26.52
CA GLN A 296 -30.76 -14.95 -26.36
C GLN A 296 -30.05 -14.61 -25.05
N PRO A 297 -29.08 -13.67 -25.07
CA PRO A 297 -28.44 -13.21 -23.85
C PRO A 297 -29.44 -12.48 -22.97
N VAL A 298 -29.32 -12.66 -21.66
CA VAL A 298 -30.10 -11.96 -20.65
C VAL A 298 -29.38 -10.65 -20.34
N SER A 299 -29.97 -9.53 -20.75
CA SER A 299 -29.43 -8.20 -20.44
C SER A 299 -29.92 -7.73 -19.08
N THR A 300 -28.99 -7.25 -18.25
CA THR A 300 -29.29 -6.60 -16.97
C THR A 300 -28.30 -5.46 -16.73
N SER A 301 -28.57 -4.61 -15.74
CA SER A 301 -27.64 -3.55 -15.35
C SER A 301 -27.73 -3.26 -13.86
N PHE A 302 -26.67 -2.70 -13.30
CA PHE A 302 -26.68 -2.16 -11.94
C PHE A 302 -25.93 -0.84 -11.89
N GLN A 303 -26.19 -0.04 -10.86
CA GLN A 303 -25.43 1.18 -10.59
C GLN A 303 -24.36 0.88 -9.54
N VAL A 304 -23.12 1.28 -9.83
CA VAL A 304 -22.00 1.13 -8.88
C VAL A 304 -22.24 2.07 -7.68
N PRO A 305 -22.19 1.58 -6.43
CA PRO A 305 -22.40 2.44 -5.26
C PRO A 305 -21.38 3.60 -5.17
N PRO A 306 -21.77 4.79 -4.68
CA PRO A 306 -20.88 5.95 -4.57
C PRO A 306 -19.79 5.82 -3.50
N ASP A 307 -20.03 4.95 -2.51
CA ASP A 307 -19.18 4.69 -1.35
C ASP A 307 -18.12 3.61 -1.59
N VAL A 308 -18.09 3.03 -2.80
CA VAL A 308 -17.05 2.07 -3.20
C VAL A 308 -15.66 2.69 -3.15
N LEU A 309 -14.69 1.87 -2.76
CA LEU A 309 -13.28 2.23 -2.75
C LEU A 309 -12.68 2.01 -4.15
N ASP A 310 -11.68 2.82 -4.50
CA ASP A 310 -10.93 2.54 -5.73
C ASP A 310 -10.08 1.27 -5.56
N SER A 311 -9.92 0.50 -6.63
CA SER A 311 -9.06 -0.67 -6.64
C SER A 311 -7.61 -0.25 -6.36
N TYR A 312 -6.99 -0.85 -5.35
CA TYR A 312 -5.67 -0.47 -4.86
C TYR A 312 -4.84 -1.70 -4.49
N GLN A 313 -3.53 -1.65 -4.76
CA GLN A 313 -2.59 -2.69 -4.34
C GLN A 313 -1.31 -2.03 -3.82
N GLY A 314 -1.26 -1.81 -2.51
CA GLY A 314 -0.13 -1.27 -1.80
C GLY A 314 0.73 -2.35 -1.12
N LEU A 315 1.60 -1.89 -0.21
CA LEU A 315 2.49 -2.77 0.55
C LEU A 315 1.79 -3.39 1.76
N ASN A 316 0.85 -2.67 2.36
CA ASN A 316 0.17 -3.05 3.60
C ASN A 316 -1.36 -3.19 3.42
N CYS A 317 -1.92 -2.79 2.30
CA CYS A 317 -3.34 -2.73 2.02
C CYS A 317 -3.61 -3.08 0.55
N LYS A 318 -4.72 -3.78 0.33
CA LYS A 318 -5.19 -4.22 -0.97
C LYS A 318 -6.71 -4.10 -1.02
N VAL A 319 -7.24 -3.49 -2.07
CA VAL A 319 -8.66 -3.36 -2.36
C VAL A 319 -8.91 -4.03 -3.71
N GLU A 320 -9.62 -5.16 -3.70
CA GLU A 320 -9.98 -5.91 -4.89
C GLU A 320 -11.49 -5.93 -5.09
N HIS A 321 -11.92 -5.94 -6.35
CA HIS A 321 -13.31 -6.05 -6.70
C HIS A 321 -13.54 -7.24 -7.60
N LYS A 322 -14.62 -7.99 -7.36
CA LYS A 322 -15.02 -9.12 -8.18
C LYS A 322 -16.47 -8.99 -8.58
N LEU A 323 -16.72 -9.10 -9.88
CA LEU A 323 -18.06 -9.30 -10.42
C LEU A 323 -18.30 -10.80 -10.54
N ILE A 324 -19.39 -11.28 -9.94
CA ILE A 324 -19.76 -12.69 -9.88
C ILE A 324 -21.16 -12.84 -10.44
N VAL A 325 -21.30 -13.69 -11.46
CA VAL A 325 -22.59 -14.14 -11.97
C VAL A 325 -22.73 -15.61 -11.61
N SER A 326 -23.82 -15.98 -10.96
CA SER A 326 -24.06 -17.36 -10.52
C SER A 326 -25.47 -17.84 -10.84
N ALA A 327 -25.60 -19.13 -11.16
CA ALA A 327 -26.89 -19.75 -11.44
C ALA A 327 -27.51 -20.27 -10.14
N VAL A 328 -28.62 -19.66 -9.70
CA VAL A 328 -29.30 -20.01 -8.45
C VAL A 328 -29.99 -21.37 -8.60
N THR A 329 -29.50 -22.35 -7.87
CA THR A 329 -30.04 -23.71 -7.86
C THR A 329 -30.66 -24.02 -6.50
N ARG A 330 -31.37 -25.14 -6.39
CA ARG A 330 -31.96 -25.59 -5.13
C ARG A 330 -30.90 -25.92 -4.07
N PHE A 331 -31.29 -25.87 -2.80
CA PHE A 331 -30.47 -26.28 -1.66
C PHE A 331 -29.82 -27.65 -1.88
N MET A 332 -28.52 -27.78 -1.53
CA MET A 332 -27.66 -28.97 -1.72
C MET A 332 -27.22 -29.28 -3.17
N ALA A 333 -27.51 -28.42 -4.15
CA ALA A 333 -26.92 -28.51 -5.48
C ALA A 333 -25.68 -27.62 -5.60
N THR A 334 -24.74 -28.00 -6.48
CA THR A 334 -23.64 -27.12 -6.90
C THR A 334 -24.23 -25.85 -7.53
N THR A 335 -23.69 -24.69 -7.17
CA THR A 335 -24.08 -23.40 -7.77
C THR A 335 -22.99 -22.98 -8.75
N PRO A 336 -23.19 -23.13 -10.08
CA PRO A 336 -22.29 -22.60 -11.09
C PRO A 336 -22.09 -21.10 -10.89
N ALA A 337 -20.85 -20.64 -10.94
CA ALA A 337 -20.52 -19.23 -10.82
C ALA A 337 -19.31 -18.90 -11.67
N VAL A 338 -19.40 -17.80 -12.42
CA VAL A 338 -18.29 -17.20 -13.15
C VAL A 338 -17.90 -15.92 -12.46
N SER A 339 -16.65 -15.81 -12.02
CA SER A 339 -16.12 -14.65 -11.31
C SER A 339 -14.99 -14.01 -12.09
N TYR A 340 -14.97 -12.67 -12.11
CA TYR A 340 -13.88 -11.91 -12.70
C TYR A 340 -13.50 -10.70 -11.87
N SER A 341 -12.21 -10.40 -11.85
CA SER A 341 -11.67 -9.22 -11.17
C SER A 341 -11.93 -7.97 -12.00
N VAL A 342 -12.71 -7.04 -11.46
CA VAL A 342 -12.97 -5.73 -12.07
C VAL A 342 -12.13 -4.66 -11.39
N HIS A 343 -11.86 -3.57 -12.09
CA HIS A 343 -11.10 -2.44 -11.56
C HIS A 343 -12.06 -1.29 -11.26
N LEU A 344 -12.07 -0.80 -10.03
CA LEU A 344 -12.90 0.34 -9.65
C LEU A 344 -12.05 1.58 -9.64
N GLN A 345 -12.54 2.61 -10.31
CA GLN A 345 -11.80 3.85 -10.51
C GLN A 345 -12.74 5.04 -10.64
N ARG A 346 -12.57 6.02 -9.74
CA ARG A 346 -13.18 7.35 -9.85
C ARG A 346 -12.67 8.08 -11.09
N SER A 347 -13.61 8.62 -11.88
CA SER A 347 -13.28 9.48 -13.01
C SER A 347 -12.91 10.87 -12.48
N GLY A 348 -11.68 11.31 -12.76
CA GLY A 348 -11.18 12.62 -12.36
C GLY A 348 -11.80 13.81 -13.13
N THR A 349 -12.99 13.67 -13.73
CA THR A 349 -13.59 14.75 -14.51
C THR A 349 -13.75 16.00 -13.65
N THR A 350 -13.06 17.06 -14.04
CA THR A 350 -12.93 18.37 -13.37
C THR A 350 -14.26 19.09 -13.09
N SER A 351 -15.39 18.53 -13.54
CA SER A 351 -16.74 19.06 -13.35
C SER A 351 -17.59 18.30 -12.31
N SER A 352 -17.08 17.25 -11.66
CA SER A 352 -17.87 16.58 -10.62
C SER A 352 -17.96 17.47 -9.37
N SER A 353 -19.17 17.90 -9.05
CA SER A 353 -19.49 18.63 -7.82
C SER A 353 -18.88 17.93 -6.60
N PRO A 354 -18.27 18.66 -5.63
CA PRO A 354 -17.70 18.08 -4.41
C PRO A 354 -18.69 17.23 -3.59
N ALA A 355 -19.99 17.33 -3.90
CA ALA A 355 -21.06 16.53 -3.28
C ALA A 355 -21.01 15.02 -3.60
N SER A 356 -20.27 14.55 -4.61
CA SER A 356 -20.24 13.12 -5.00
C SER A 356 -19.17 12.28 -4.30
N MET A 357 -18.46 12.82 -3.31
CA MET A 357 -17.47 12.07 -2.51
C MET A 357 -17.85 11.96 -1.01
N PRO A 358 -19.01 11.35 -0.68
CA PRO A 358 -19.54 11.35 0.68
C PRO A 358 -18.65 10.62 1.68
N VAL A 359 -18.03 9.50 1.27
CA VAL A 359 -17.16 8.72 2.17
C VAL A 359 -15.89 9.48 2.50
N ALA A 360 -15.38 10.29 1.58
CA ALA A 360 -14.12 11.00 1.80
C ALA A 360 -14.22 12.10 2.86
N MET A 361 -15.33 12.83 2.88
CA MET A 361 -15.45 14.01 3.75
C MET A 361 -15.70 13.67 5.21
N ALA A 362 -16.51 12.63 5.48
CA ALA A 362 -16.87 12.25 6.84
C ALA A 362 -15.66 11.88 7.71
N TRP A 363 -14.59 11.30 7.13
CA TRP A 363 -13.38 10.97 7.88
C TRP A 363 -12.37 12.11 7.96
N MET A 364 -12.38 13.07 7.02
CA MET A 364 -11.55 14.27 7.14
C MET A 364 -11.95 15.06 8.38
N GLU A 365 -13.25 15.13 8.68
CA GLU A 365 -13.79 15.75 9.90
C GLU A 365 -13.36 15.04 11.20
N GLU A 366 -13.14 13.71 11.16
CA GLU A 366 -12.62 12.95 12.30
C GLU A 366 -11.09 13.06 12.47
N SER A 367 -10.38 13.59 11.48
CA SER A 367 -8.93 13.70 11.58
C SER A 367 -8.57 14.78 12.60
N GLU A 368 -7.73 14.43 13.58
CA GLU A 368 -7.26 15.36 14.64
C GLU A 368 -6.46 16.56 14.09
N PHE A 369 -6.18 16.57 12.79
CA PHE A 369 -5.63 17.71 12.09
C PHE A 369 -6.77 18.69 11.78
N GLN A 370 -7.25 19.36 12.83
CA GLN A 370 -8.09 20.52 12.67
C GLN A 370 -7.35 21.51 11.79
N ASP A 371 -8.02 22.00 10.74
CA ASP A 371 -7.62 23.22 10.06
C ASP A 371 -7.30 24.23 11.16
N VAL A 372 -6.05 24.67 11.21
CA VAL A 372 -5.65 25.70 12.17
C VAL A 372 -6.44 26.92 11.78
N ALA A 373 -7.57 27.12 12.44
CA ALA A 373 -8.46 28.24 12.19
C ALA A 373 -7.61 29.49 12.43
N LEU A 374 -7.34 30.21 11.35
CA LEU A 374 -6.68 31.50 11.46
C LEU A 374 -7.52 32.34 12.43
N PRO A 375 -6.87 33.09 13.34
CA PRO A 375 -7.57 34.04 14.18
C PRO A 375 -8.51 34.90 13.32
N THR A 376 -9.75 35.11 13.78
CA THR A 376 -10.77 35.87 13.04
C THR A 376 -10.37 37.32 12.79
N ASP A 377 -9.36 37.82 13.51
CA ASP A 377 -8.73 39.14 13.38
C ASP A 377 -7.44 39.12 12.54
N TRP A 378 -7.22 38.09 11.70
CA TRP A 378 -6.05 38.02 10.85
C TRP A 378 -6.02 39.18 9.84
N SER A 379 -5.02 40.04 9.97
CA SER A 379 -4.68 41.13 9.06
C SER A 379 -3.16 41.12 8.91
N PRO A 380 -2.63 40.81 7.71
CA PRO A 380 -1.18 40.75 7.52
C PRO A 380 -0.58 42.15 7.64
N ASP A 381 0.53 42.26 8.39
CA ASP A 381 1.31 43.50 8.43
C ASP A 381 2.15 43.65 7.15
N GLU A 382 2.59 42.51 6.60
CA GLU A 382 3.39 42.42 5.38
C GLU A 382 2.84 41.32 4.46
N THR A 383 2.61 41.67 3.19
CA THR A 383 2.20 40.71 2.14
C THR A 383 3.36 40.47 1.20
N VAL A 384 3.77 39.21 1.04
CA VAL A 384 4.81 38.80 0.09
C VAL A 384 4.14 38.49 -1.25
N PRO A 385 4.73 38.85 -2.40
CA PRO A 385 4.20 38.45 -3.71
C PRO A 385 4.07 36.93 -3.84
N VAL A 386 3.15 36.49 -4.71
CA VAL A 386 2.91 35.06 -5.00
C VAL A 386 4.19 34.39 -5.45
N ILE A 387 4.55 33.31 -4.77
CA ILE A 387 5.75 32.52 -5.05
C ILE A 387 5.34 31.34 -5.94
N HIS A 388 5.77 31.38 -7.20
CA HIS A 388 5.59 30.28 -8.12
C HIS A 388 6.69 29.24 -7.87
N LEU A 389 6.29 28.04 -7.44
CA LEU A 389 7.21 26.94 -7.20
C LEU A 389 7.40 26.16 -8.50
N THR A 390 8.65 26.09 -8.97
CA THR A 390 9.00 25.29 -10.14
C THR A 390 8.76 23.81 -9.87
N GLU A 391 8.25 23.12 -10.88
CA GLU A 391 8.05 21.67 -10.86
C GLU A 391 9.34 20.94 -10.46
N ILE A 392 9.30 20.23 -9.33
CA ILE A 392 10.30 19.22 -9.03
C ILE A 392 9.79 17.94 -9.65
N ASN A 393 10.34 17.59 -10.81
CA ASN A 393 10.22 16.22 -11.31
C ASN A 393 10.75 15.32 -10.20
N ALA A 394 9.89 14.43 -9.69
CA ALA A 394 10.32 13.40 -8.75
C ALA A 394 11.53 12.74 -9.41
N LEU A 395 12.71 12.94 -8.81
CA LEU A 395 13.94 12.33 -9.30
C LEU A 395 13.62 10.84 -9.39
N GLU A 396 13.59 10.32 -10.61
CA GLU A 396 13.57 8.88 -10.80
C GLU A 396 14.74 8.38 -9.97
N ASP A 397 14.45 7.59 -8.94
CA ASP A 397 15.46 6.87 -8.16
C ASP A 397 16.16 5.93 -9.15
N GLU A 398 17.12 6.46 -9.90
CA GLU A 398 18.14 5.64 -10.52
C GLU A 398 18.77 4.88 -9.37
N ALA A 399 18.54 3.57 -9.35
CA ALA A 399 19.04 2.62 -8.37
C ALA A 399 20.57 2.45 -8.47
N GLY A 400 21.29 3.57 -8.37
CA GLY A 400 22.74 3.70 -8.39
C GLY A 400 23.18 4.38 -7.10
N ASP A 401 23.92 3.62 -6.30
CA ASP A 401 24.37 3.90 -4.93
C ASP A 401 25.35 5.09 -4.80
N ASN A 402 24.92 6.30 -5.19
CA ASN A 402 25.71 7.52 -5.01
C ASN A 402 24.84 8.68 -4.49
N ALA A 403 25.17 9.08 -3.26
CA ALA A 403 24.73 10.28 -2.54
C ALA A 403 23.94 11.31 -3.37
N SER A 404 22.65 11.40 -3.04
CA SER A 404 21.64 12.32 -3.57
C SER A 404 22.16 13.75 -3.63
N LYS A 405 22.44 14.24 -4.84
CA LYS A 405 22.71 15.66 -5.09
C LYS A 405 21.37 16.34 -5.39
N VAL A 406 20.68 16.78 -4.35
CA VAL A 406 19.46 17.58 -4.46
C VAL A 406 19.83 18.94 -5.06
N THR A 407 19.45 19.19 -6.31
CA THR A 407 19.49 20.53 -6.91
C THR A 407 18.37 21.38 -6.32
N MET A 408 18.72 22.33 -5.46
CA MET A 408 17.77 23.31 -4.90
C MET A 408 17.52 24.43 -5.92
N ALA A 409 16.28 24.54 -6.41
CA ALA A 409 15.78 25.78 -7.00
C ALA A 409 15.37 26.71 -5.85
N THR A 410 15.95 27.91 -5.76
CA THR A 410 15.61 28.91 -4.74
C THR A 410 14.88 30.08 -5.40
N ALA A 411 13.67 30.37 -4.94
CA ALA A 411 13.03 31.66 -5.16
C ALA A 411 13.48 32.61 -4.02
N GLU A 412 14.21 33.68 -4.36
CA GLU A 412 14.54 34.73 -3.40
C GLU A 412 13.37 35.71 -3.29
N ALA A 413 12.64 35.68 -2.17
CA ALA A 413 11.72 36.76 -1.82
C ALA A 413 12.52 37.87 -1.11
N VAL A 414 12.65 39.03 -1.76
CA VAL A 414 13.29 40.21 -1.16
C VAL A 414 12.27 40.92 -0.27
N MET A 415 12.48 40.86 1.05
CA MET A 415 11.73 41.68 2.01
C MET A 415 12.13 43.14 1.82
N VAL A 416 11.22 43.97 1.31
CA VAL A 416 11.47 45.41 1.14
C VAL A 416 11.23 46.10 2.48
N GLU A 417 12.24 46.82 2.99
CA GLU A 417 12.06 47.61 4.21
C GLU A 417 10.92 48.63 4.01
N PRO A 418 9.96 48.74 4.95
CA PRO A 418 8.92 49.74 4.85
C PRO A 418 9.56 51.13 4.89
N VAL A 419 9.37 51.90 3.81
CA VAL A 419 9.75 53.30 3.75
C VAL A 419 8.94 54.04 4.82
N GLY A 420 9.64 54.51 5.86
CA GLY A 420 9.05 54.97 7.10
C GLY A 420 7.87 55.93 6.92
N ALA A 421 6.69 55.48 7.36
CA ALA A 421 5.56 56.37 7.59
C ALA A 421 5.92 57.29 8.77
N ALA A 422 5.97 58.59 8.49
CA ALA A 422 6.27 59.64 9.46
C ALA A 422 5.34 59.54 10.68
N ALA A 423 5.95 59.51 11.86
CA ALA A 423 5.27 59.52 13.15
C ALA A 423 4.41 60.79 13.30
N ALA A 424 3.09 60.62 13.35
CA ALA A 424 2.19 61.64 13.85
C ALA A 424 2.06 61.46 15.37
N THR A 425 2.73 62.33 16.10
CA THR A 425 2.59 62.48 17.55
C THR A 425 1.26 63.17 17.84
N THR A 426 0.31 62.48 18.48
CA THR A 426 -0.83 63.13 19.14
C THR A 426 -0.92 62.69 20.58
N SER A 427 -0.87 63.69 21.45
CA SER A 427 -0.88 63.64 22.89
C SER A 427 -2.29 63.85 23.46
N PHE A 428 -2.45 63.40 24.70
CA PHE A 428 -3.50 63.74 25.69
C PHE A 428 -4.91 63.16 25.53
N GLY A 429 -5.33 62.46 26.57
CA GLY A 429 -6.73 62.07 26.83
C GLY A 429 -6.89 61.24 28.10
N ARG A 430 -6.64 61.86 29.25
CA ARG A 430 -6.91 61.32 30.59
C ARG A 430 -8.42 61.32 30.85
N SER A 431 -9.02 60.18 31.19
CA SER A 431 -10.31 60.14 31.90
C SER A 431 -10.37 58.96 32.87
N ASP A 432 -10.45 59.31 34.14
CA ASP A 432 -10.85 58.45 35.25
C ASP A 432 -12.32 58.00 35.09
N ASN A 433 -12.64 56.78 35.57
CA ASN A 433 -13.77 56.38 36.45
C ASN A 433 -14.34 54.96 36.18
N PRO A 434 -15.07 54.35 37.16
CA PRO A 434 -14.66 53.07 37.76
C PRO A 434 -15.71 51.93 37.69
N LEU A 435 -15.29 50.75 38.14
CA LEU A 435 -16.00 49.67 38.85
C LEU A 435 -17.35 49.09 38.33
N ASP A 436 -17.45 47.76 38.53
CA ASP A 436 -18.61 46.84 38.46
C ASP A 436 -18.74 46.11 37.11
N GLY A 437 -18.81 44.78 37.02
CA GLY A 437 -18.83 43.69 37.99
C GLY A 437 -19.03 42.37 37.24
N GLU A 438 -18.90 41.26 37.97
CA GLU A 438 -19.34 39.89 37.62
C GLU A 438 -18.41 39.03 36.73
N ASP A 439 -17.51 38.32 37.41
CA ASP A 439 -16.99 37.01 37.01
C ASP A 439 -18.07 35.92 37.23
N PRO A 440 -18.26 35.01 36.27
CA PRO A 440 -18.69 33.67 36.62
C PRO A 440 -17.70 32.59 36.12
N LEU A 441 -17.21 31.86 37.11
CA LEU A 441 -17.09 30.40 37.15
C LEU A 441 -15.95 29.72 36.39
N ALA A 442 -14.96 29.39 37.21
CA ALA A 442 -13.95 28.36 37.04
C ALA A 442 -14.53 26.93 36.89
N PHE A 443 -14.07 26.21 35.87
CA PHE A 443 -13.79 24.77 35.79
C PHE A 443 -12.75 24.64 34.64
N ALA A 444 -11.60 23.97 34.70
CA ALA A 444 -11.23 22.73 35.38
C ALA A 444 -9.71 22.72 35.71
N ARG A 445 -9.35 21.83 36.64
CA ARG A 445 -7.97 21.56 37.10
C ARG A 445 -7.13 20.83 36.04
N PRO A 446 -5.79 20.96 36.09
CA PRO A 446 -4.87 20.22 35.23
C PRO A 446 -4.70 18.78 35.71
N ALA A 447 -4.56 17.85 34.76
CA ALA A 447 -4.06 16.50 35.02
C ALA A 447 -2.58 16.46 34.61
N ASP A 448 -1.70 16.66 35.58
CA ASP A 448 -0.31 16.23 35.52
C ASP A 448 -0.24 14.82 36.13
N ASP A 449 0.30 13.87 35.36
CA ASP A 449 1.11 12.72 35.81
C ASP A 449 1.43 11.82 34.60
N LEU A 450 2.41 12.23 33.80
CA LEU A 450 3.09 11.33 32.85
C LEU A 450 4.42 10.89 33.48
N ALA A 451 4.46 9.60 33.83
CA ALA A 451 5.65 8.90 34.28
C ALA A 451 6.80 8.99 33.25
N PRO A 452 8.07 8.96 33.70
CA PRO A 452 9.23 9.08 32.82
C PRO A 452 9.33 7.85 31.91
N SER A 453 9.51 8.11 30.62
CA SER A 453 9.81 7.10 29.60
C SER A 453 11.16 6.45 29.87
N ALA A 454 11.19 5.11 29.89
CA ALA A 454 12.41 4.32 29.99
C ALA A 454 13.29 4.50 28.73
N PRO A 455 14.62 4.45 28.85
CA PRO A 455 15.53 4.53 27.70
C PRO A 455 15.43 3.26 26.83
N MET A 456 15.44 3.44 25.50
CA MET A 456 15.41 2.37 24.50
C MET A 456 16.68 1.52 24.52
N GLU A 457 16.50 0.19 24.56
CA GLU A 457 17.52 -0.87 24.62
C GLU A 457 18.11 -1.27 23.25
N ASP A 458 18.32 -0.33 22.32
CA ASP A 458 18.78 -0.70 20.96
C ASP A 458 20.29 -1.02 20.88
N GLU A 459 21.09 -0.61 21.85
CA GLU A 459 22.56 -0.83 21.82
C GLU A 459 22.97 -2.24 22.26
N PHE A 460 22.10 -2.98 22.98
CA PHE A 460 22.39 -4.34 23.45
C PHE A 460 22.15 -5.44 22.40
N LEU A 461 21.43 -5.14 21.31
CA LEU A 461 20.92 -6.16 20.38
C LEU A 461 21.87 -6.49 19.20
N MET A 462 22.94 -5.72 18.99
CA MET A 462 23.91 -5.95 17.91
C MET A 462 25.05 -6.91 18.32
N ASP A 463 25.43 -6.95 19.60
CA ASP A 463 26.50 -7.83 20.09
C ASP A 463 26.10 -9.32 20.04
N ASP A 464 24.82 -9.63 20.25
CA ASP A 464 24.31 -11.01 20.24
C ASP A 464 24.39 -11.66 18.84
N ALA A 465 24.17 -10.89 17.77
CA ALA A 465 24.22 -11.42 16.40
C ALA A 465 25.65 -11.77 15.95
N ALA A 466 26.65 -11.02 16.41
CA ALA A 466 28.05 -11.30 16.13
C ALA A 466 28.54 -12.54 16.90
N ALA A 467 28.10 -12.71 18.15
CA ALA A 467 28.38 -13.89 18.97
C ALA A 467 27.80 -15.17 18.34
N ASP A 468 26.57 -15.11 17.83
CA ASP A 468 25.90 -16.24 17.19
C ASP A 468 26.54 -16.63 15.85
N LEU A 469 27.00 -15.67 15.05
CA LEU A 469 27.78 -15.95 13.83
C LEU A 469 29.10 -16.67 14.17
N GLN A 470 29.82 -16.20 15.18
CA GLN A 470 31.05 -16.86 15.64
C GLN A 470 30.76 -18.28 16.17
N GLN A 471 29.61 -18.49 16.83
CA GLN A 471 29.17 -19.80 17.29
C GLN A 471 28.87 -20.74 16.12
N VAL A 472 28.18 -20.28 15.08
CA VAL A 472 27.90 -21.07 13.86
C VAL A 472 29.20 -21.43 13.15
N LEU A 473 30.12 -20.48 12.98
CA LEU A 473 31.43 -20.74 12.38
C LEU A 473 32.26 -21.71 13.22
N GLY A 474 32.18 -21.62 14.56
CA GLY A 474 32.79 -22.57 15.48
C GLY A 474 32.23 -23.99 15.35
N MET A 475 30.90 -24.13 15.24
CA MET A 475 30.24 -25.43 15.04
C MET A 475 30.59 -26.05 13.68
N LEU A 476 30.63 -25.25 12.62
CA LEU A 476 31.01 -25.74 11.28
C LEU A 476 32.47 -26.24 11.23
N ARG A 477 33.37 -25.65 12.03
CA ARG A 477 34.76 -26.12 12.17
C ARG A 477 34.91 -27.42 12.95
N GLN A 478 33.89 -27.83 13.71
CA GLN A 478 33.89 -29.08 14.49
C GLN A 478 33.35 -30.28 13.69
N ILE A 479 32.91 -30.06 12.45
CA ILE A 479 32.44 -31.12 11.57
C ILE A 479 33.61 -32.03 11.18
N ASP A 480 33.57 -33.29 11.63
CA ASP A 480 34.40 -34.34 11.04
C ASP A 480 33.75 -34.76 9.71
N PRO A 481 34.43 -34.58 8.57
CA PRO A 481 33.85 -34.87 7.25
C PRO A 481 33.40 -36.33 7.06
N ASN A 482 33.84 -37.26 7.93
CA ASN A 482 33.51 -38.66 7.86
C ASN A 482 32.44 -39.11 8.87
N ASP A 483 31.99 -38.25 9.79
CA ASP A 483 30.98 -38.60 10.80
C ASP A 483 29.61 -37.96 10.50
N LEU A 484 28.74 -38.74 9.83
CA LEU A 484 27.34 -38.39 9.54
C LEU A 484 26.50 -38.05 10.78
N THR A 485 26.89 -38.53 11.96
CA THR A 485 26.18 -38.27 13.22
C THR A 485 26.49 -36.86 13.72
N SER A 486 27.75 -36.43 13.61
CA SER A 486 28.16 -35.05 13.87
C SER A 486 27.44 -34.07 12.92
N HIS A 487 27.27 -34.44 11.65
CA HIS A 487 26.53 -33.63 10.67
C HIS A 487 25.07 -33.40 11.06
N ARG A 488 24.33 -34.46 11.40
CA ARG A 488 22.91 -34.34 11.78
C ARG A 488 22.73 -33.58 13.08
N ARG A 489 23.67 -33.73 14.02
CA ARG A 489 23.67 -32.99 15.28
C ARG A 489 23.88 -31.49 15.05
N ILE A 490 24.86 -31.11 14.22
CA ILE A 490 25.16 -29.71 13.93
C ILE A 490 24.05 -29.07 13.09
N GLU A 491 23.46 -29.80 12.13
CA GLU A 491 22.28 -29.35 11.39
C GLU A 491 21.11 -29.07 12.34
N HIS A 492 20.84 -29.97 13.28
CA HIS A 492 19.79 -29.78 14.27
C HIS A 492 20.08 -28.59 15.20
N GLN A 493 21.33 -28.39 15.60
CA GLN A 493 21.74 -27.26 16.43
C GLN A 493 21.62 -25.91 15.70
N ILE A 494 22.02 -25.83 14.43
CA ILE A 494 21.86 -24.61 13.61
C ILE A 494 20.38 -24.27 13.40
N ARG A 495 19.52 -25.27 13.16
CA ARG A 495 18.06 -25.08 13.03
C ARG A 495 17.41 -24.54 14.31
N ASN A 496 18.00 -24.83 15.47
CA ASN A 496 17.47 -24.45 16.76
C ASN A 496 18.15 -23.20 17.36
N LEU A 497 19.13 -22.60 16.68
CA LEU A 497 19.65 -21.31 17.10
C LEU A 497 18.60 -20.22 16.85
N PRO A 498 18.31 -19.36 17.85
CA PRO A 498 17.29 -18.31 17.75
C PRO A 498 17.61 -17.26 16.66
N VAL A 499 18.82 -17.27 16.09
CA VAL A 499 19.36 -16.22 15.21
C VAL A 499 19.89 -16.77 13.88
N SER A 500 19.42 -17.94 13.43
CA SER A 500 19.78 -18.48 12.11
C SER A 500 19.45 -17.53 10.93
N GLN A 501 18.59 -16.52 11.14
CA GLN A 501 18.12 -15.60 10.12
C GLN A 501 18.95 -14.31 9.96
N ARG A 502 19.47 -13.71 11.04
CA ARG A 502 20.24 -12.44 10.96
C ARG A 502 21.67 -12.66 10.49
N VAL A 503 22.26 -13.79 10.90
CA VAL A 503 23.61 -14.21 10.49
C VAL A 503 23.70 -14.35 8.96
N LEU A 504 22.64 -14.77 8.29
CA LEU A 504 22.62 -14.94 6.83
C LEU A 504 22.45 -13.63 6.06
N GLN A 505 21.84 -12.63 6.68
CA GLN A 505 21.64 -11.30 6.09
C GLN A 505 22.87 -10.39 6.26
N THR A 506 23.77 -10.71 7.18
CA THR A 506 25.03 -9.97 7.39
C THR A 506 26.22 -10.57 6.65
N LEU A 507 26.06 -11.73 6.01
CA LEU A 507 27.11 -12.31 5.17
C LEU A 507 27.27 -11.51 3.88
N SER A 508 28.40 -10.82 3.78
CA SER A 508 28.85 -10.25 2.52
C SER A 508 29.02 -11.34 1.44
N PRO A 509 28.85 -11.01 0.15
CA PRO A 509 29.02 -11.97 -0.94
C PRO A 509 30.34 -12.79 -0.90
N PRO A 510 31.50 -12.23 -0.50
CA PRO A 510 32.74 -13.01 -0.33
C PRO A 510 32.69 -14.03 0.81
N GLN A 511 32.02 -13.71 1.93
CA GLN A 511 31.88 -14.63 3.06
C GLN A 511 30.92 -15.78 2.74
N TYR A 512 29.87 -15.49 1.97
CA TYR A 512 28.98 -16.51 1.42
C TYR A 512 29.69 -17.41 0.42
N ARG A 513 30.51 -16.83 -0.46
CA ARG A 513 31.36 -17.58 -1.40
C ARG A 513 32.36 -18.48 -0.68
N TYR A 514 33.03 -17.99 0.37
CA TYR A 514 33.94 -18.78 1.20
C TYR A 514 33.23 -19.97 1.88
N LEU A 515 32.01 -19.77 2.40
CA LEU A 515 31.16 -20.83 2.95
C LEU A 515 30.82 -21.92 1.92
N CYS A 516 30.65 -21.53 0.66
CA CYS A 516 30.35 -22.44 -0.43
C CYS A 516 31.61 -23.13 -1.00
N GLU A 517 32.75 -22.44 -1.05
CA GLU A 517 34.04 -22.96 -1.53
C GLU A 517 34.70 -23.90 -0.52
N ALA A 518 34.45 -23.73 0.78
CA ALA A 518 34.95 -24.61 1.83
C ALA A 518 34.32 -26.02 1.83
N GLY A 519 33.31 -26.28 0.97
CA GLY A 519 32.57 -27.54 0.94
C GLY A 519 32.81 -28.39 -0.30
N THR A 520 33.75 -29.32 -0.22
CA THR A 520 33.89 -30.43 -1.19
C THR A 520 32.95 -31.61 -0.89
N ASN A 521 31.96 -31.45 -0.02
CA ASN A 521 31.12 -32.53 0.49
C ASN A 521 29.61 -32.23 0.32
N GLN A 522 28.84 -33.25 -0.05
CA GLN A 522 27.42 -33.23 -0.45
C GLN A 522 26.49 -32.55 0.58
N THR A 523 26.88 -32.53 1.85
CA THR A 523 26.16 -31.91 2.96
C THR A 523 26.21 -30.38 2.92
N LEU A 524 27.35 -29.78 2.56
CA LEU A 524 27.49 -28.33 2.43
C LEU A 524 26.72 -27.80 1.22
N SER A 525 26.60 -28.59 0.14
CA SER A 525 25.71 -28.30 -0.98
C SER A 525 24.23 -28.30 -0.57
N ARG A 526 23.82 -29.18 0.35
CA ARG A 526 22.45 -29.18 0.92
C ARG A 526 22.20 -27.98 1.83
N ILE A 527 23.19 -27.57 2.61
CA ILE A 527 23.10 -26.36 3.44
C ILE A 527 23.04 -25.12 2.54
N ALA A 528 23.92 -25.00 1.54
CA ALA A 528 23.88 -23.93 0.55
C ALA A 528 22.53 -23.90 -0.21
N PHE A 529 21.96 -25.06 -0.56
CA PHE A 529 20.64 -25.16 -1.17
C PHE A 529 19.51 -24.67 -0.26
N LEU A 530 19.51 -25.07 1.03
CA LEU A 530 18.52 -24.58 2.00
C LEU A 530 18.64 -23.07 2.21
N LEU A 531 19.87 -22.56 2.25
CA LEU A 531 20.16 -21.13 2.36
C LEU A 531 19.71 -20.37 1.11
N ALA A 532 20.00 -20.87 -0.09
CA ALA A 532 19.57 -20.29 -1.35
C ALA A 532 18.05 -20.30 -1.51
N THR A 533 17.38 -21.39 -1.09
CA THR A 533 15.92 -21.52 -1.15
C THR A 533 15.24 -20.54 -0.19
N GLU A 534 15.79 -20.32 1.01
CA GLU A 534 15.24 -19.32 1.92
C GLU A 534 15.59 -17.87 1.55
N LEU A 535 16.73 -17.64 0.90
CA LEU A 535 17.07 -16.34 0.31
C LEU A 535 16.15 -16.01 -0.88
N ASN A 536 15.89 -16.96 -1.78
CA ASN A 536 15.05 -16.77 -2.97
C ASN A 536 13.59 -16.47 -2.62
N LYS A 537 13.07 -17.02 -1.52
CA LYS A 537 11.73 -16.68 -1.03
C LYS A 537 11.62 -15.24 -0.50
N ARG A 538 12.73 -14.59 -0.12
CA ARG A 538 12.69 -13.47 0.84
C ARG A 538 13.50 -12.22 0.46
N SER A 539 14.32 -12.21 -0.60
CA SER A 539 15.11 -11.02 -1.00
C SER A 539 14.43 -10.14 -2.07
N ARG A 540 14.84 -8.86 -2.14
CA ARG A 540 14.43 -7.91 -3.20
C ARG A 540 14.92 -8.39 -4.58
N PRO A 541 14.24 -8.06 -5.70
CA PRO A 541 14.55 -8.60 -7.03
C PRO A 541 16.03 -8.48 -7.46
N GLY A 542 16.68 -7.34 -7.20
CA GLY A 542 18.10 -7.14 -7.54
C GLY A 542 19.07 -8.01 -6.73
N PHE A 543 18.80 -8.17 -5.43
CA PHE A 543 19.60 -9.03 -4.53
C PHE A 543 19.50 -10.52 -4.88
N ARG A 544 18.44 -10.97 -5.55
CA ARG A 544 18.32 -12.38 -6.01
C ARG A 544 19.33 -12.70 -7.10
N GLY A 545 19.62 -11.75 -7.99
CA GLY A 545 20.51 -11.94 -9.13
C GLY A 545 21.96 -12.19 -8.72
N GLU A 546 22.49 -11.40 -7.79
CA GLU A 546 23.90 -11.48 -7.38
C GLU A 546 24.25 -12.80 -6.66
N TYR A 547 23.36 -13.28 -5.78
CA TYR A 547 23.55 -14.58 -5.10
C TYR A 547 23.43 -15.76 -6.07
N LEU A 548 22.57 -15.65 -7.09
CA LEU A 548 22.44 -16.66 -8.15
C LEU A 548 23.70 -16.75 -9.01
N VAL A 549 24.29 -15.60 -9.37
CA VAL A 549 25.57 -15.55 -10.09
C VAL A 549 26.68 -16.19 -9.25
N ALA A 550 26.74 -15.89 -7.95
CA ALA A 550 27.70 -16.50 -7.04
C ALA A 550 27.53 -18.04 -6.93
N LEU A 551 26.29 -18.54 -6.89
CA LEU A 551 25.98 -19.98 -6.87
C LEU A 551 26.36 -20.69 -8.17
N MET A 552 26.17 -20.04 -9.33
CA MET A 552 26.52 -20.62 -10.63
C MET A 552 28.02 -20.65 -10.92
N GLN A 553 28.80 -19.79 -10.27
CA GLN A 553 30.27 -19.79 -10.39
C GLN A 553 30.98 -20.86 -9.55
N LEU A 554 30.24 -21.66 -8.76
CA LEU A 554 30.82 -22.72 -7.94
C LEU A 554 31.30 -23.92 -8.79
N PRO A 555 32.46 -24.55 -8.48
CA PRO A 555 33.01 -25.67 -9.25
C PRO A 555 32.04 -26.86 -9.40
N LEU A 556 31.19 -27.11 -8.40
CA LEU A 556 30.17 -28.18 -8.39
C LEU A 556 29.06 -28.01 -9.46
N ALA A 557 28.86 -26.79 -9.97
CA ALA A 557 27.95 -26.53 -11.08
C ALA A 557 28.54 -27.00 -12.43
N LYS A 558 29.89 -27.01 -12.54
CA LYS A 558 30.61 -27.42 -13.76
C LYS A 558 30.70 -28.95 -13.92
N ASP A 559 30.65 -29.70 -12.82
CA ASP A 559 30.77 -31.17 -12.82
C ASP A 559 29.42 -31.93 -12.91
N GLY A 560 28.34 -31.26 -13.32
CA GLY A 560 27.10 -31.95 -13.72
C GLY A 560 26.12 -32.27 -12.58
N SER A 561 26.06 -31.46 -11.52
CA SER A 561 24.98 -31.48 -10.52
C SER A 561 23.65 -30.92 -11.09
N ILE A 562 23.14 -31.56 -12.15
CA ILE A 562 22.07 -31.09 -13.04
C ILE A 562 20.72 -30.89 -12.32
N SER A 563 20.47 -31.61 -11.22
CA SER A 563 19.18 -31.52 -10.50
C SER A 563 19.02 -30.25 -9.67
N LEU A 564 20.11 -29.71 -9.13
CA LEU A 564 20.07 -28.53 -8.27
C LEU A 564 19.80 -27.25 -9.09
N ILE A 565 20.47 -27.14 -10.23
CA ILE A 565 20.34 -25.99 -11.13
C ILE A 565 18.98 -26.02 -11.85
N GLY A 566 18.47 -27.21 -12.20
CA GLY A 566 17.11 -27.36 -12.73
C GLY A 566 16.04 -26.79 -11.80
N SER A 567 16.09 -27.15 -10.51
CA SER A 567 15.15 -26.66 -9.50
C SER A 567 15.23 -25.15 -9.26
N LEU A 568 16.40 -24.53 -9.47
CA LEU A 568 16.57 -23.07 -9.36
C LEU A 568 16.08 -22.36 -10.63
N THR A 569 16.31 -22.96 -11.81
CA THR A 569 15.89 -22.40 -13.10
C THR A 569 14.36 -22.34 -13.22
N ASP A 570 13.65 -23.36 -12.71
CA ASP A 570 12.19 -23.39 -12.68
C ASP A 570 11.61 -22.25 -11.80
N GLN A 571 12.30 -21.89 -10.70
CA GLN A 571 11.88 -20.77 -9.83
C GLN A 571 12.23 -19.39 -10.41
N ILE A 572 13.20 -19.31 -11.32
CA ILE A 572 13.64 -18.06 -11.97
C ILE A 572 12.70 -17.66 -13.12
N CYS A 573 12.11 -18.65 -13.82
CA CYS A 573 11.21 -18.42 -14.95
C CYS A 573 9.90 -17.69 -14.56
N ASP A 574 9.56 -17.64 -13.27
CA ASP A 574 8.40 -16.91 -12.74
C ASP A 574 8.65 -15.39 -12.56
N LEU A 575 9.86 -14.90 -12.86
CA LEU A 575 10.24 -13.48 -12.66
C LEU A 575 10.85 -12.87 -13.95
N PRO A 576 10.09 -12.02 -14.69
CA PRO A 576 10.48 -11.56 -16.03
C PRO A 576 11.75 -10.69 -16.09
N GLN A 577 12.20 -10.08 -15.00
CA GLN A 577 13.35 -9.15 -15.01
C GLN A 577 14.65 -9.77 -14.50
N SER A 578 14.59 -10.85 -13.70
CA SER A 578 15.77 -11.44 -13.08
C SER A 578 16.63 -12.27 -14.04
N HIS A 579 16.05 -12.84 -15.11
CA HIS A 579 16.83 -13.65 -16.05
C HIS A 579 17.80 -12.81 -16.90
N LEU A 580 17.39 -11.59 -17.30
CA LEU A 580 18.23 -10.66 -18.05
C LEU A 580 19.44 -10.19 -17.22
N PHE A 581 19.24 -9.88 -15.95
CA PHE A 581 20.31 -9.48 -15.04
C PHE A 581 21.34 -10.61 -14.83
N VAL A 582 20.85 -11.83 -14.62
CA VAL A 582 21.71 -13.01 -14.44
C VAL A 582 22.51 -13.31 -15.71
N GLU A 583 21.87 -13.22 -16.88
CA GLU A 583 22.52 -13.42 -18.16
C GLU A 583 23.61 -12.38 -18.44
N GLN A 584 23.37 -11.11 -18.10
CA GLN A 584 24.34 -10.01 -18.27
C GLN A 584 25.54 -10.11 -17.33
N SER A 585 25.39 -10.83 -16.22
CA SER A 585 26.39 -10.96 -15.16
C SER A 585 27.24 -12.24 -15.27
N LEU A 586 26.95 -13.09 -16.26
CA LEU A 586 27.69 -14.33 -16.54
C LEU A 586 28.76 -14.14 -17.63
N GLU A 587 29.82 -14.95 -17.60
CA GLU A 587 30.76 -15.01 -18.72
C GLU A 587 30.05 -15.52 -19.99
N PRO A 588 30.48 -15.11 -21.20
CA PRO A 588 29.73 -15.36 -22.44
C PRO A 588 29.35 -16.83 -22.70
N GLN A 589 30.20 -17.77 -22.28
CA GLN A 589 29.99 -19.20 -22.46
C GLN A 589 28.90 -19.74 -21.52
N ASP A 590 28.91 -19.28 -20.26
CA ASP A 590 27.92 -19.63 -19.24
C ASP A 590 26.57 -18.93 -19.50
N ALA A 591 26.60 -17.68 -19.99
CA ALA A 591 25.43 -16.94 -20.43
C ALA A 591 24.72 -17.63 -21.61
N GLN A 592 25.48 -18.17 -22.56
CA GLN A 592 24.93 -18.92 -23.70
C GLN A 592 24.29 -20.24 -23.25
N TRP A 593 24.92 -20.97 -22.33
CA TRP A 593 24.35 -22.17 -21.72
C TRP A 593 23.07 -21.86 -20.95
N PHE A 594 23.07 -20.79 -20.14
CA PHE A 594 21.90 -20.34 -19.38
C PHE A 594 20.73 -19.97 -20.31
N ARG A 595 20.98 -19.20 -21.38
CA ARG A 595 19.98 -18.87 -22.42
C ARG A 595 19.37 -20.13 -23.05
N GLN A 596 20.20 -21.10 -23.42
CA GLN A 596 19.69 -22.35 -24.00
C GLN A 596 18.79 -23.12 -23.04
N ARG A 597 19.07 -23.07 -21.73
CA ARG A 597 18.28 -23.78 -20.72
C ARG A 597 16.97 -23.06 -20.39
N VAL A 598 16.99 -21.74 -20.22
CA VAL A 598 15.78 -20.93 -20.02
C VAL A 598 14.83 -21.09 -21.22
N ASN A 599 15.35 -21.03 -22.45
CA ASN A 599 14.55 -21.23 -23.67
C ASN A 599 13.98 -22.65 -23.81
N ALA A 600 14.63 -23.68 -23.24
CA ALA A 600 14.13 -25.04 -23.24
C ALA A 600 13.00 -25.28 -22.21
N ILE A 601 12.97 -24.50 -21.13
CA ILE A 601 12.03 -24.65 -20.00
C ILE A 601 10.80 -23.76 -20.15
N LEU A 602 10.95 -22.55 -20.73
CA LEU A 602 9.88 -21.58 -20.92
C LEU A 602 8.58 -22.16 -21.53
N PRO A 603 8.64 -23.01 -22.58
CA PRO A 603 7.44 -23.59 -23.18
C PRO A 603 6.68 -24.53 -22.22
N ALA A 604 7.41 -25.26 -21.36
CA ALA A 604 6.82 -26.18 -20.38
C ALA A 604 6.19 -25.44 -19.20
N VAL A 605 6.80 -24.35 -18.74
CA VAL A 605 6.24 -23.47 -17.69
C VAL A 605 5.00 -22.75 -18.20
N SER A 606 5.02 -22.25 -19.44
CA SER A 606 3.85 -21.63 -20.08
C SER A 606 2.67 -22.61 -20.23
N ALA A 607 2.95 -23.88 -20.57
CA ALA A 607 1.94 -24.93 -20.63
C ALA A 607 1.40 -25.32 -19.23
N ALA A 608 2.26 -25.38 -18.21
CA ALA A 608 1.87 -25.68 -16.83
C ALA A 608 1.05 -24.55 -16.18
N GLN A 609 1.36 -23.29 -16.45
CA GLN A 609 0.55 -22.14 -16.02
C GLN A 609 -0.82 -22.09 -16.73
N GLY A 610 -0.92 -22.61 -17.96
CA GLY A 610 -2.20 -22.86 -18.64
C GLY A 610 -3.04 -23.96 -17.97
N MET A 611 -2.41 -25.03 -17.48
CA MET A 611 -3.09 -26.14 -16.79
C MET A 611 -3.42 -25.88 -15.32
N SER A 612 -2.62 -25.07 -14.61
CA SER A 612 -2.93 -24.65 -13.24
C SER A 612 -4.17 -23.75 -13.17
N LYS A 613 -4.53 -23.07 -14.28
CA LYS A 613 -5.77 -22.30 -14.41
C LYS A 613 -6.99 -23.17 -14.74
N SER A 614 -6.79 -24.44 -15.13
CA SER A 614 -7.90 -25.38 -15.40
C SER A 614 -8.25 -26.28 -14.22
N LEU A 615 -7.58 -26.12 -13.07
CA LEU A 615 -7.77 -26.95 -11.87
C LEU A 615 -8.12 -26.16 -10.60
N PHE A 616 -8.53 -24.90 -10.74
CA PHE A 616 -9.13 -24.12 -9.66
C PHE A 616 -10.48 -23.55 -10.07
#